data_AF-A0A1B6HF60-F1
#
_entry.id   AF-A0A1B6HF60-F1
#
_cell.length_a   1.000
_cell.length_b   1.000
_cell.length_c   1.000
_cell.angle_alpha   90.00
_cell.angle_beta   90.00
_cell.angle_gamma   90.00
#
_symmetry.space_group_name_H-M   'P 1'
#
loop_
_entity.id
_entity.type
_entity.pdbx_description
1 polymer ?
#
loop_
_entity_poly.entity_id
_entity_poly.type
_entity_poly.pdbx_seq_one_letter_code
_entity_poly.pdbx_strand_id
1 'polypeptide(L)'
;DNWVTFSENEASDNVKYLYALQRYLEPLYRMSPETMTSYLPSLLYAIRMTYAMSRFLNTAERITTLLVKVTNQMLNTCILYLTENNTKTVWQQKKSEVIRKMCVCTR
;
A
#
# COMPACT_ATOMS: atom_id res chain seq x y z
N ASP A 1 12.09 35.86 -0.62
CA ASP A 1 10.78 35.71 0.03
C ASP A 1 9.77 34.87 -0.75
N ASN A 2 9.58 35.03 -2.07
CA ASN A 2 8.61 34.19 -2.83
C ASN A 2 8.89 32.67 -2.83
N TRP A 3 10.15 32.26 -2.81
CA TRP A 3 10.53 30.83 -2.77
C TRP A 3 10.14 30.14 -1.45
N VAL A 4 10.21 30.87 -0.33
CA VAL A 4 9.80 30.36 0.98
C VAL A 4 8.31 30.08 0.98
N THR A 5 7.51 31.06 0.56
CA THR A 5 6.05 30.92 0.46
C THR A 5 5.62 29.84 -0.54
N PHE A 6 6.32 29.67 -1.67
CA PHE A 6 6.03 28.59 -2.61
C PHE A 6 6.30 27.21 -1.99
N SER A 7 7.45 27.06 -1.32
CA SER A 7 7.85 25.81 -0.67
C SER A 7 6.90 25.43 0.48
N GLU A 8 6.45 26.42 1.26
CA GLU A 8 5.44 26.24 2.31
C GLU A 8 4.10 25.76 1.74
N ASN A 9 3.65 26.37 0.64
CA ASN A 9 2.41 25.97 -0.04
C ASN A 9 2.49 24.56 -0.62
N GLU A 10 3.62 24.19 -1.23
CA GLU A 10 3.85 22.84 -1.71
C GLU A 10 3.82 21.83 -0.56
N ALA A 11 4.54 22.10 0.53
CA ALA A 11 4.57 21.21 1.69
C ALA A 11 3.19 21.02 2.30
N SER A 12 2.42 22.11 2.46
CA SER A 12 1.07 22.08 3.02
C SER A 12 0.09 21.25 2.16
N ASP A 13 0.09 21.45 0.84
CA ASP A 13 -0.76 20.68 -0.07
C ASP A 13 -0.36 19.19 -0.08
N ASN A 14 0.95 18.91 -0.14
CA ASN A 14 1.47 17.55 -0.09
C ASN A 14 1.03 16.83 1.19
N VAL A 15 1.16 17.47 2.36
CA VAL A 15 0.74 16.89 3.65
C VAL A 15 -0.75 16.59 3.66
N LYS A 16 -1.60 17.50 3.17
CA LYS A 16 -3.05 17.30 3.13
C LYS A 16 -3.45 16.04 2.35
N TYR A 17 -2.90 15.85 1.16
CA TYR A 17 -3.21 14.69 0.31
C TYR A 17 -2.56 13.41 0.82
N LEU A 18 -1.33 13.47 1.34
CA LEU A 18 -0.68 12.32 1.97
C LEU A 18 -1.45 11.85 3.21
N TYR A 19 -1.97 12.78 4.02
CA TYR A 19 -2.79 12.43 5.18
C TYR A 19 -4.13 11.80 4.77
N ALA A 20 -4.75 12.30 3.69
CA ALA A 20 -5.94 11.66 3.12
C ALA A 20 -5.65 10.24 2.62
N LEU A 21 -4.51 10.01 1.96
CA LEU A 21 -4.06 8.69 1.51
C LEU A 21 -3.68 7.77 2.67
N GLN A 22 -3.12 8.30 3.76
CA GLN A 22 -2.72 7.51 4.93
C GLN A 22 -3.89 6.70 5.49
N ARG A 23 -5.09 7.27 5.49
CA ARG A 23 -6.32 6.57 5.91
C ARG A 23 -6.62 5.32 5.09
N TYR A 24 -6.15 5.28 3.84
CA TYR A 24 -6.29 4.11 2.98
C TYR A 24 -5.08 3.16 3.06
N LEU A 25 -3.90 3.69 3.38
CA LEU A 25 -2.67 2.89 3.47
C LEU A 25 -2.53 2.18 4.82
N GLU A 26 -2.99 2.78 5.92
CA GLU A 26 -2.84 2.21 7.26
C GLU A 26 -3.55 0.85 7.44
N PRO A 27 -4.78 0.64 6.95
CA PRO A 27 -5.43 -0.67 7.03
C PRO A 27 -4.62 -1.76 6.34
N LEU A 28 -3.94 -1.45 5.23
CA LEU A 28 -3.16 -2.40 4.44
C LEU A 28 -2.08 -3.14 5.26
N TYR A 29 -1.55 -2.50 6.32
CA TYR A 29 -0.54 -3.08 7.21
C TYR A 29 -1.10 -4.11 8.21
N ARG A 30 -2.42 -4.14 8.40
CA ARG A 30 -3.10 -4.99 9.39
C ARG A 30 -4.01 -6.03 8.76
N MET A 31 -4.21 -5.95 7.45
CA MET A 31 -5.09 -6.83 6.69
C MET A 31 -4.43 -8.17 6.39
N SER A 32 -5.26 -9.19 6.22
CA SER A 32 -4.85 -10.48 5.67
C SER A 32 -4.88 -10.44 4.13
N PRO A 33 -4.15 -11.33 3.44
CA PRO A 33 -4.22 -11.41 1.98
C PRO A 33 -5.65 -11.57 1.45
N GLU A 34 -6.53 -12.33 2.14
CA GLU A 34 -7.92 -12.54 1.75
C GLU A 34 -8.73 -11.23 1.71
N THR A 35 -8.53 -10.39 2.72
CA THR A 35 -9.28 -9.13 2.86
C THR A 35 -8.69 -8.04 1.98
N MET A 36 -7.37 -8.08 1.74
CA MET A 36 -6.63 -7.11 0.95
C MET A 36 -7.16 -6.98 -0.48
N THR A 37 -7.40 -8.10 -1.18
CA THR A 37 -7.87 -8.09 -2.57
C THR A 37 -9.20 -7.33 -2.73
N SER A 38 -10.12 -7.46 -1.76
CA SER A 38 -11.39 -6.74 -1.76
C SER A 38 -11.26 -5.23 -1.50
N TYR A 39 -10.17 -4.81 -0.87
CA TYR A 39 -9.91 -3.43 -0.46
C TYR A 39 -9.14 -2.61 -1.51
N LEU A 40 -8.33 -3.27 -2.32
CA LEU A 40 -7.50 -2.63 -3.36
C LEU A 40 -8.29 -1.68 -4.27
N PRO A 41 -9.51 -1.98 -4.75
CA PRO A 41 -10.26 -1.04 -5.59
C PRO A 41 -10.46 0.33 -4.93
N SER A 42 -10.78 0.36 -3.63
CA SER A 42 -10.98 1.59 -2.86
C SER A 42 -9.68 2.37 -2.69
N LEU A 43 -8.57 1.67 -2.41
CA LEU A 43 -7.24 2.28 -2.31
C LEU A 43 -6.79 2.87 -3.65
N LEU A 44 -6.93 2.13 -4.75
CA LEU A 44 -6.58 2.57 -6.10
C LEU A 44 -7.42 3.77 -6.53
N TYR A 45 -8.71 3.79 -6.18
CA TYR A 45 -9.56 4.94 -6.39
C TYR A 45 -9.04 6.18 -5.65
N ALA A 46 -8.65 6.04 -4.37
CA ALA A 46 -8.09 7.14 -3.60
C ALA A 46 -6.78 7.68 -4.20
N ILE A 47 -5.89 6.79 -4.65
CA ILE A 47 -4.65 7.16 -5.36
C ILE A 47 -4.97 7.94 -6.66
N ARG A 48 -5.94 7.46 -7.44
CA ARG A 48 -6.41 8.14 -8.66
C ARG A 48 -6.96 9.53 -8.36
N MET A 49 -7.75 9.68 -7.29
CA MET A 49 -8.29 10.97 -6.89
C MET A 49 -7.19 11.94 -6.44
N THR A 50 -6.17 11.46 -5.72
CA THR A 50 -5.01 12.27 -5.35
C THR A 50 -4.24 12.74 -6.58
N TYR A 51 -4.04 11.86 -7.58
CA TYR A 51 -3.43 12.26 -8.84
C TYR A 51 -4.25 13.32 -9.59
N ALA A 52 -5.58 13.20 -9.60
CA ALA A 52 -6.44 14.15 -10.29
C ALA A 52 -6.50 15.53 -9.61
N MET A 53 -6.39 15.59 -8.28
CA MET A 53 -6.71 16.78 -7.49
C MET A 53 -5.50 17.47 -6.86
N SER A 54 -4.41 16.75 -6.60
CA SER A 54 -3.21 17.36 -6.01
C SER A 54 -2.45 18.18 -7.04
N ARG A 55 -1.94 19.34 -6.61
CA ARG A 55 -1.14 20.22 -7.47
C ARG A 55 0.32 19.77 -7.59
N PHE A 56 0.82 19.06 -6.57
CA PHE A 56 2.24 18.76 -6.42
C PHE A 56 2.52 17.24 -6.29
N LEU A 57 1.55 16.41 -5.87
CA LEU A 57 1.68 14.93 -5.84
C LEU A 57 1.22 14.24 -7.12
N ASN A 58 0.68 14.98 -8.09
CA ASN A 58 0.14 14.45 -9.35
C ASN A 58 1.19 14.13 -10.42
N THR A 59 2.43 13.84 -10.03
CA THR A 59 3.45 13.41 -10.98
C THR A 59 3.44 11.89 -11.13
N ALA A 60 3.71 11.40 -12.34
CA ALA A 60 3.80 9.96 -12.60
C ALA A 60 4.85 9.28 -11.71
N GLU A 61 5.97 9.97 -11.43
CA GLU A 61 7.03 9.50 -10.55
C GLU A 61 6.54 9.26 -9.11
N ARG A 62 5.83 10.25 -8.53
CA ARG A 62 5.31 10.17 -7.16
C ARG A 62 4.25 9.08 -7.02
N ILE A 63 3.33 8.98 -8.00
CA ILE A 63 2.32 7.90 -8.02
C ILE A 63 2.97 6.53 -8.20
N THR A 64 3.95 6.40 -9.09
CA THR A 64 4.68 5.12 -9.29
C THR A 64 5.36 4.69 -8.00
N THR A 65 6.00 5.62 -7.29
CA THR A 65 6.63 5.34 -6.00
C THR A 65 5.60 4.88 -4.95
N LEU A 66 4.42 5.49 -4.91
CA LEU A 66 3.33 5.05 -4.03
C LEU A 66 2.85 3.64 -4.38
N LEU A 67 2.64 3.34 -5.67
CA LEU A 67 2.21 2.02 -6.11
C LEU A 67 3.25 0.94 -5.79
N VAL A 68 4.54 1.22 -6.00
CA VAL A 68 5.64 0.31 -5.61
C VAL A 68 5.59 0.01 -4.10
N LYS A 69 5.36 1.03 -3.26
CA LYS A 69 5.22 0.83 -1.82
C LYS A 69 4.00 -0.01 -1.45
N VAL A 70 2.87 0.22 -2.12
CA VAL A 70 1.66 -0.60 -1.94
C VAL A 70 1.94 -2.06 -2.32
N THR A 71 2.52 -2.32 -3.49
CA THR A 71 2.83 -3.70 -3.93
C THR A 71 3.84 -4.39 -3.02
N ASN A 72 4.83 -3.67 -2.52
CA ASN A 72 5.78 -4.21 -1.54
C ASN A 72 5.08 -4.59 -0.23
N GLN A 73 4.13 -3.76 0.24
CA GLN A 73 3.36 -4.07 1.44
C GLN A 73 2.46 -5.30 1.23
N MET A 74 1.82 -5.42 0.05
CA MET A 74 1.05 -6.61 -0.31
C MET A 74 1.91 -7.87 -0.27
N LEU A 75 3.10 -7.82 -0.87
CA LEU A 75 4.05 -8.94 -0.88
C LEU A 75 4.47 -9.32 0.54
N ASN A 76 4.81 -8.33 1.38
CA ASN A 76 5.17 -8.57 2.77
C ASN A 76 4.04 -9.24 3.55
N THR A 77 2.79 -8.79 3.38
CA THR A 77 1.64 -9.44 4.00
C THR A 77 1.48 -10.90 3.53
N CYS A 78 1.65 -11.18 2.24
CA CYS A 78 1.64 -12.54 1.71
C CYS A 78 2.75 -13.41 2.30
N ILE A 79 3.97 -12.88 2.44
CA ILE A 79 5.11 -13.57 3.06
C ILE A 79 4.82 -13.88 4.52
N LEU A 80 4.36 -12.88 5.30
CA LEU A 80 4.01 -13.07 6.71
C LEU A 80 2.90 -14.10 6.89
N TYR A 81 1.91 -14.11 6.01
CA TYR A 81 0.84 -15.11 6.02
C TYR A 81 1.38 -16.52 5.74
N LEU A 82 2.28 -16.67 4.75
CA LEU A 82 2.94 -17.93 4.42
C LEU A 82 3.84 -18.44 5.56
N THR A 83 4.50 -17.54 6.31
CA THR A 83 5.44 -17.89 7.38
C THR A 83 4.84 -17.90 8.79
N GLU A 84 3.51 -17.78 8.92
CA GLU A 84 2.82 -17.66 10.21
C GLU A 84 3.44 -16.56 11.09
N ASN A 85 3.56 -15.35 10.53
CA ASN A 85 4.22 -14.20 11.14
C ASN A 85 5.68 -14.51 11.54
N ASN A 86 6.43 -15.12 10.63
CA ASN A 86 7.83 -15.54 10.80
C ASN A 86 8.07 -16.58 11.90
N THR A 87 7.02 -17.24 12.42
CA THR A 87 7.18 -18.31 13.40
C THR A 87 7.59 -19.64 12.77
N LYS A 88 7.30 -19.84 11.47
CA LYS A 88 7.68 -21.04 10.72
C LYS A 88 8.12 -20.69 9.30
N THR A 89 9.11 -21.43 8.80
CA THR A 89 9.40 -21.44 7.37
C THR A 89 8.35 -22.26 6.61
N VAL A 90 8.29 -22.11 5.28
CA VAL A 90 7.42 -22.92 4.42
C VAL A 90 7.73 -24.42 4.50
N TRP A 91 8.96 -24.78 4.85
CA TRP A 91 9.42 -26.17 4.95
C TRP A 91 9.03 -26.85 6.28
N GLN A 92 8.71 -26.05 7.30
CA GLN A 92 8.30 -26.52 8.63
C GLN A 92 6.78 -26.71 8.76
N GLN A 93 6.05 -26.61 7.66
CA GLN A 93 4.59 -26.68 7.59
C GLN A 93 4.15 -27.85 6.71
N LYS A 94 2.90 -28.32 6.90
CA LYS A 94 2.32 -29.35 6.03
C LYS A 94 2.19 -28.80 4.60
N LYS A 95 2.61 -29.60 3.60
CA LYS A 95 2.52 -29.24 2.18
C LYS A 95 1.12 -28.73 1.78
N SER A 96 0.06 -29.39 2.24
CA SER A 96 -1.33 -28.99 1.96
C SER A 96 -1.66 -27.58 2.46
N GLU A 97 -1.17 -27.20 3.64
CA GLU A 97 -1.40 -25.87 4.21
C GLU A 97 -0.64 -24.80 3.44
N VAL A 98 0.62 -25.05 3.09
CA VAL A 98 1.43 -24.10 2.32
C VAL A 98 0.80 -23.85 0.95
N ILE A 99 0.37 -24.91 0.26
CA ILE A 99 -0.33 -24.78 -1.04
C ILE A 99 -1.61 -23.96 -0.87
N ARG A 100 -2.43 -24.25 0.15
CA ARG A 100 -3.65 -23.49 0.43
C ARG A 100 -3.34 -22.01 0.66
N LYS A 101 -2.31 -21.69 1.45
CA LYS A 101 -1.89 -20.31 1.72
C LYS A 101 -1.36 -19.62 0.47
N MET A 102 -0.59 -20.31 -0.37
CA MET A 102 -0.14 -19.79 -1.67
C MET A 102 -1.32 -19.46 -2.58
N CYS A 103 -2.33 -20.34 -2.67
CA CYS A 103 -3.53 -20.09 -3.46
C CYS A 103 -4.29 -18.82 -3.02
N VAL A 104 -4.28 -18.53 -1.72
CA VAL A 104 -4.84 -17.28 -1.18
C VAL A 104 -4.03 -16.07 -1.67
N CYS A 105 -2.70 -16.12 -1.58
CA CYS A 105 -1.83 -15.01 -2.00
C CYS A 105 -1.80 -14.76 -3.52
N THR A 106 -2.24 -15.72 -4.33
CA THR A 106 -2.31 -15.60 -5.80
C THR A 106 -3.69 -15.20 -6.33
N ARG A 107 -4.68 -15.01 -5.44
CA ARG A 107 -6.06 -14.65 -5.79
C ARG A 107 -6.31 -13.15 -5.70
#